data_AF-A0A3E4TRZ2-F1
#
_entry.id   AF-A0A3E4TRZ2-F1
#
_cell.length_a   1.000
_cell.length_b   1.000
_cell.length_c   1.000
_cell.angle_alpha   90.00
_cell.angle_beta   90.00
_cell.angle_gamma   90.00
#
_symmetry.space_group_name_H-M   'P 1'
#
loop_
_entity.id
_entity.type
_entity.pdbx_description
1 polymer ?
#
loop_
_entity_poly.entity_id
_entity_poly.type
_entity_poly.pdbx_seq_one_letter_code
_entity_poly.pdbx_strand_id
1 'polypeptide(L)'
;MNPLKQASLQALISVRQTVTGYAEDYFAFFLVLSIMEKKSRMIITASTKAELQEIVKPSVPHWNFGDFRTGPYHVLEEEAILWSEASLEAPLNDDGVRRYQEVFSKLYPEQAAEIWK
;
A
#
# COMPACT_ATOMS: atom_id res chain seq x y z
N MET A 1 12.95 28.04 0.45
CA MET A 1 13.00 26.58 0.68
C MET A 1 13.21 25.89 -0.67
N ASN A 2 14.07 24.88 -0.77
CA ASN A 2 14.29 24.14 -2.03
C ASN A 2 12.94 23.59 -2.55
N PRO A 3 12.56 23.79 -3.83
CA PRO A 3 11.29 23.31 -4.39
C PRO A 3 11.05 21.82 -4.21
N LEU A 4 12.10 20.99 -4.21
CA LEU A 4 11.99 19.57 -3.92
C LEU A 4 11.69 19.31 -2.45
N LYS A 5 12.33 20.02 -1.52
CA LYS A 5 12.05 19.89 -0.07
C LYS A 5 10.60 20.28 0.28
N GLN A 6 10.05 21.30 -0.39
CA GLN A 6 8.63 21.65 -0.25
C GLN A 6 7.73 20.51 -0.75
N ALA A 7 8.06 19.92 -1.91
CA ALA A 7 7.32 18.78 -2.45
C ALA A 7 7.42 17.54 -1.53
N SER A 8 8.59 17.24 -0.97
CA SER A 8 8.78 16.14 -0.02
C SER A 8 7.95 16.33 1.25
N LEU A 9 7.91 17.55 1.81
CA LEU A 9 7.06 17.85 2.97
C LEU A 9 5.58 17.65 2.65
N GLN A 10 5.12 18.11 1.48
CA GLN A 10 3.73 17.92 1.05
C GLN A 10 3.42 16.42 0.83
N ALA A 11 4.36 15.66 0.28
CA ALA A 11 4.23 14.21 0.12
C ALA A 11 4.11 13.51 1.48
N LEU A 12 4.94 13.86 2.47
CA LEU A 12 4.84 13.33 3.83
C LEU A 12 3.50 13.64 4.50
N ILE A 13 2.99 14.87 4.32
CA ILE A 13 1.67 15.25 4.83
C ILE A 13 0.57 14.41 4.18
N SER A 14 0.66 14.21 2.86
CA SER A 14 -0.33 13.43 2.10
C SER A 14 -0.33 11.96 2.54
N VAL A 15 0.85 11.33 2.64
CA VAL A 15 0.98 9.96 3.16
C VAL A 15 0.44 9.85 4.58
N ARG A 16 0.76 10.81 5.46
CA ARG A 16 0.24 10.81 6.83
C ARG A 16 -1.29 10.87 6.84
N GLN A 17 -1.89 11.75 6.04
CA GLN A 17 -3.36 11.85 5.95
C GLN A 17 -3.99 10.53 5.51
N THR A 18 -3.49 9.91 4.45
CA THR A 18 -3.97 8.61 3.97
C THR A 18 -3.83 7.53 5.05
N VAL A 19 -2.66 7.43 5.68
CA VAL A 19 -2.39 6.41 6.71
C VAL A 19 -3.21 6.64 7.97
N THR A 20 -3.47 7.89 8.36
CA THR A 20 -4.38 8.20 9.46
C THR A 20 -5.81 7.75 9.14
N GLY A 21 -6.29 7.91 7.90
CA GLY A 21 -7.58 7.38 7.47
C GLY A 21 -7.68 5.86 7.70
N TYR A 22 -6.69 5.10 7.24
CA TYR A 22 -6.66 3.66 7.50
C TYR A 22 -6.66 3.30 9.00
N ALA A 23 -6.01 4.11 9.84
CA ALA A 23 -6.02 3.90 11.29
C ALA A 23 -7.40 4.19 11.91
N GLU A 24 -8.09 5.23 11.41
CA GLU A 24 -9.46 5.59 11.81
C GLU A 24 -10.46 4.50 11.38
N ASP A 25 -10.20 3.82 10.27
CA ASP A 25 -10.95 2.66 9.77
C ASP A 25 -10.58 1.33 10.49
N TYR A 26 -9.83 1.42 11.59
CA TYR A 26 -9.46 0.31 12.48
C TYR A 26 -8.59 -0.79 11.83
N PHE A 27 -7.87 -0.48 10.76
CA PHE A 27 -6.87 -1.40 10.22
C PHE A 27 -5.77 -1.68 11.24
N ALA A 28 -5.18 -2.87 11.15
CA ALA A 28 -4.16 -3.33 12.08
C ALA A 28 -2.98 -2.33 12.16
N PHE A 29 -2.63 -1.94 13.39
CA PHE A 29 -1.65 -0.88 13.64
C PHE A 29 -0.31 -1.09 12.94
N PHE A 30 0.16 -2.34 12.83
CA PHE A 30 1.44 -2.62 12.17
C PHE A 30 1.38 -2.33 10.66
N LEU A 31 0.25 -2.56 9.98
CA LEU A 31 0.08 -2.24 8.55
C LEU A 31 0.23 -0.73 8.35
N VAL A 32 -0.55 0.05 9.12
CA VAL A 32 -0.54 1.51 9.14
C VAL A 32 0.87 2.05 9.39
N LEU A 33 1.54 1.55 10.43
CA LEU A 33 2.90 1.96 10.78
C LEU A 33 3.91 1.64 9.66
N SER A 34 3.85 0.44 9.09
CA SER A 34 4.74 0.02 8.01
C SER A 34 4.55 0.85 6.73
N ILE A 35 3.32 1.24 6.39
CA ILE A 35 3.06 2.12 5.24
C ILE A 35 3.71 3.49 5.47
N MET A 36 3.47 4.09 6.63
CA MET A 36 4.06 5.39 6.97
C MET A 36 5.59 5.32 6.91
N GLU A 37 6.19 4.29 7.50
CA GLU A 37 7.62 4.09 7.53
C GLU A 37 8.20 3.96 6.12
N LYS A 38 7.70 3.01 5.33
CA LYS A 38 8.25 2.70 3.99
C LYS A 38 8.11 3.87 3.03
N LYS A 39 6.93 4.49 2.95
CA LYS A 39 6.71 5.65 2.08
C LYS A 39 7.52 6.87 2.53
N SER A 40 7.67 7.10 3.83
CA SER A 40 8.51 8.18 4.34
C SER A 40 9.98 7.99 3.94
N ARG A 41 10.52 6.77 4.05
CA ARG A 41 11.89 6.46 3.58
C ARG A 41 12.03 6.76 2.09
N MET A 42 11.08 6.30 1.26
CA MET A 42 11.09 6.55 -0.19
C MET A 42 11.06 8.07 -0.50
N ILE A 43 10.23 8.85 0.20
CA ILE A 43 10.13 10.31 0.03
C ILE A 43 11.44 11.02 0.38
N ILE A 44 12.11 10.58 1.44
CA ILE A 44 13.40 11.15 1.86
C ILE A 44 14.50 10.86 0.83
N THR A 45 14.43 9.71 0.15
CA THR A 45 15.40 9.31 -0.88
C THR A 45 15.09 9.82 -2.28
N ALA A 46 13.87 10.28 -2.54
CA ALA A 46 13.43 10.73 -3.86
C ALA A 46 14.24 11.95 -4.34
N SER A 47 14.66 11.91 -5.59
CA SER A 47 15.49 12.96 -6.22
C SER A 47 14.68 13.87 -7.13
N THR A 48 13.46 13.47 -7.49
CA THR A 48 12.58 14.24 -8.39
C THR A 48 11.17 14.38 -7.85
N LYS A 49 10.45 15.39 -8.36
CA LYS A 49 9.02 15.57 -8.04
C LYS A 49 8.15 14.45 -8.62
N ALA A 50 8.55 13.85 -9.75
CA ALA A 50 7.82 12.75 -10.36
C ALA A 50 7.84 11.50 -9.47
N GLU A 51 8.99 11.16 -8.88
CA GLU A 51 9.08 10.06 -7.91
C GLU A 51 8.18 10.31 -6.71
N LEU A 52 8.17 11.53 -6.15
CA LEU A 52 7.28 11.89 -5.05
C LEU A 52 5.80 11.71 -5.42
N GLN A 53 5.42 12.09 -6.65
CA GLN A 53 4.06 11.90 -7.15
C GLN A 53 3.69 10.42 -7.29
N GLU A 54 4.63 9.55 -7.64
CA GLU A 54 4.39 8.10 -7.67
C GLU A 54 4.31 7.49 -6.26
N ILE A 55 5.19 7.90 -5.33
CA ILE A 55 5.24 7.35 -3.96
C ILE A 55 3.93 7.62 -3.20
N VAL A 56 3.33 8.80 -3.38
CA VAL A 56 2.09 9.16 -2.66
C VAL A 56 0.86 8.40 -3.17
N LYS A 57 0.91 7.80 -4.37
CA LYS A 57 -0.23 7.04 -4.88
C LYS A 57 -0.52 5.82 -4.02
N PRO A 58 -1.78 5.38 -3.93
CA PRO A 58 -2.10 4.10 -3.29
C PRO A 58 -1.40 2.95 -4.03
N SER A 59 -0.99 1.93 -3.27
CA SER A 59 -0.30 0.74 -3.77
C SER A 59 -1.26 -0.23 -4.48
N VAL A 60 -2.00 0.26 -5.48
CA VAL A 60 -2.88 -0.56 -6.30
C VAL A 60 -2.02 -1.33 -7.32
N PRO A 61 -2.07 -2.67 -7.35
CA PRO A 61 -1.37 -3.44 -8.37
C PRO A 61 -2.07 -3.30 -9.73
N HIS A 62 -1.30 -3.36 -10.81
CA HIS A 62 -1.84 -3.32 -12.17
C HIS A 62 -2.08 -4.74 -12.68
N TRP A 63 -3.32 -5.07 -13.04
CA TRP A 63 -3.62 -6.34 -13.69
C TRP A 63 -3.11 -6.35 -15.13
N ASN A 64 -2.38 -7.39 -15.48
CA ASN A 64 -1.79 -7.59 -16.80
C ASN A 64 -1.93 -9.07 -17.21
N PHE A 65 -2.99 -9.38 -17.95
CA PHE A 65 -3.23 -10.68 -18.59
C PHE A 65 -3.11 -11.90 -17.66
N GLY A 66 -3.69 -11.81 -16.46
CA GLY A 66 -3.71 -12.90 -15.47
C GLY A 66 -2.74 -12.73 -14.30
N ASP A 67 -1.82 -11.76 -14.39
CA ASP A 67 -0.88 -11.45 -13.30
C ASP A 67 -1.01 -10.00 -12.82
N PHE A 68 -0.76 -9.78 -11.54
CA PHE A 68 -0.69 -8.45 -10.94
C PHE A 68 0.77 -7.95 -10.88
N ARG A 69 1.02 -6.78 -11.44
CA ARG A 69 2.33 -6.11 -11.47
C ARG A 69 2.35 -4.90 -10.56
N THR A 70 3.47 -4.70 -9.88
CA THR A 70 3.67 -3.60 -8.93
C THR A 70 4.82 -2.70 -9.38
N GLY A 71 4.72 -1.41 -9.08
CA GLY A 71 5.79 -0.43 -9.31
C GLY A 71 6.86 -0.44 -8.22
N PRO A 72 7.94 0.36 -8.38
CA PRO A 72 9.08 0.40 -7.44
C PRO A 72 8.75 1.01 -6.07
N TYR A 73 7.68 1.80 -5.97
CA TYR A 73 7.25 2.45 -4.72
C TYR A 73 6.06 1.75 -4.06
N HIS A 74 5.74 0.55 -4.52
CA HIS A 74 4.60 -0.21 -4.03
C HIS A 74 4.86 -0.73 -2.60
N VAL A 75 3.85 -0.62 -1.74
CA VAL A 75 3.87 -1.09 -0.35
C VAL A 75 2.83 -2.19 -0.16
N LEU A 76 3.32 -3.40 0.15
CA LEU A 76 2.50 -4.60 0.27
C LEU A 76 1.41 -4.48 1.36
N GLU A 77 1.72 -3.81 2.46
CA GLU A 77 0.78 -3.56 3.56
C GLU A 77 -0.39 -2.68 3.13
N GLU A 78 -0.16 -1.71 2.24
CA GLU A 78 -1.23 -0.87 1.70
C GLU A 78 -2.05 -1.65 0.67
N GLU A 79 -1.43 -2.48 -0.16
CA GLU A 79 -2.16 -3.39 -1.06
C GLU A 79 -3.11 -4.31 -0.27
N ALA A 80 -2.68 -4.82 0.90
CA ALA A 80 -3.52 -5.67 1.74
C ALA A 80 -4.78 -4.95 2.26
N ILE A 81 -4.63 -3.68 2.65
CA ILE A 81 -5.75 -2.82 3.06
C ILE A 81 -6.71 -2.62 1.88
N LEU A 82 -6.18 -2.24 0.72
CA LEU A 82 -6.98 -1.98 -0.48
C LEU A 82 -7.76 -3.22 -0.96
N TRP A 83 -7.18 -4.42 -0.86
CA TRP A 83 -7.91 -5.65 -1.15
C TRP A 83 -8.99 -5.95 -0.12
N SER A 84 -8.73 -5.66 1.17
CA SER A 84 -9.74 -5.79 2.22
C SER A 84 -10.93 -4.88 1.94
N GLU A 85 -10.69 -3.60 1.63
CA GLU A 85 -11.73 -2.64 1.27
C GLU A 85 -12.50 -3.06 0.01
N ALA A 86 -11.79 -3.45 -1.06
CA ALA A 86 -12.41 -3.90 -2.29
C ALA A 86 -13.32 -5.13 -2.07
N SER A 87 -12.93 -6.04 -1.18
CA SER A 87 -13.71 -7.22 -0.83
C SER A 87 -14.99 -6.91 -0.04
N LEU A 88 -15.01 -5.79 0.69
CA LEU A 88 -16.20 -5.30 1.40
C LEU A 88 -17.20 -4.66 0.43
N GLU A 89 -16.71 -3.96 -0.59
CA GLU A 89 -17.55 -3.32 -1.61
C GLU A 89 -18.20 -4.34 -2.55
N ALA A 90 -17.44 -5.35 -3.00
CA ALA A 90 -17.95 -6.41 -3.85
C ALA A 90 -17.10 -7.69 -3.75
N PRO A 91 -17.67 -8.87 -4.05
CA PRO A 91 -16.90 -10.10 -4.18
C PRO A 91 -15.76 -9.94 -5.19
N LEU A 92 -14.55 -10.28 -4.77
CA LEU A 92 -13.38 -10.31 -5.64
C LEU A 92 -13.54 -11.42 -6.70
N ASN A 93 -13.05 -11.18 -7.92
CA ASN A 93 -12.91 -12.23 -8.92
C ASN A 93 -11.74 -13.17 -8.58
N ASP A 94 -11.63 -14.30 -9.29
CA ASP A 94 -10.63 -15.34 -9.01
C ASP A 94 -9.19 -14.80 -8.97
N ASP A 95 -8.85 -13.88 -9.87
CA ASP A 95 -7.52 -13.25 -9.90
C ASP A 95 -7.29 -12.35 -8.68
N GLY A 96 -8.29 -11.55 -8.31
CA GLY A 96 -8.24 -10.69 -7.12
C GLY A 96 -8.15 -11.50 -5.83
N VAL A 97 -8.93 -12.58 -5.71
CA VAL A 97 -8.84 -13.52 -4.57
C VAL A 97 -7.44 -14.11 -4.49
N ARG A 98 -6.89 -14.61 -5.60
CA ARG A 98 -5.55 -15.21 -5.64
C ARG A 98 -4.49 -14.19 -5.21
N ARG A 99 -4.56 -12.97 -5.74
CA ARG A 99 -3.61 -11.92 -5.36
C ARG A 99 -3.75 -11.53 -3.89
N TYR A 100 -4.98 -11.39 -3.40
CA TYR A 100 -5.19 -11.05 -2.00
C TYR A 100 -4.66 -12.15 -1.07
N GLN A 101 -4.86 -13.42 -1.41
CA GLN A 101 -4.28 -14.56 -0.68
C GLN A 101 -2.75 -14.51 -0.67
N GLU A 102 -2.10 -14.20 -1.79
CA GLU A 102 -0.64 -14.04 -1.85
C GLU A 102 -0.14 -12.92 -0.94
N VAL A 103 -0.81 -11.76 -0.99
CA VAL A 103 -0.48 -10.59 -0.18
C VAL A 103 -0.67 -10.90 1.30
N PHE A 104 -1.81 -11.46 1.66
CA PHE A 104 -2.14 -11.85 3.04
C PHE A 104 -1.15 -12.87 3.58
N SER A 105 -0.80 -13.91 2.79
CA SER A 105 0.12 -14.97 3.22
C SER A 105 1.55 -14.46 3.48
N LYS A 106 1.97 -13.39 2.80
CA LYS A 106 3.27 -12.75 3.06
C LYS A 106 3.27 -11.93 4.35
N LEU A 107 2.14 -11.34 4.72
CA LEU A 107 2.02 -10.47 5.90
C LEU A 107 1.63 -11.25 7.17
N TYR A 108 0.86 -12.33 7.02
CA TYR A 108 0.28 -13.14 8.09
C TYR A 108 0.49 -14.64 7.84
N PRO A 109 1.74 -15.12 7.78
CA PRO A 109 2.04 -16.49 7.34
C PRO A 109 1.40 -17.57 8.23
N GLU A 110 1.34 -17.34 9.54
CA GLU A 110 0.74 -18.29 10.49
C GLU A 110 -0.78 -18.39 10.30
N GLN A 111 -1.47 -17.24 10.21
CA GLN A 111 -2.91 -17.18 9.98
C GLN A 111 -3.27 -17.72 8.60
N ALA A 112 -2.47 -17.40 7.58
CA ALA A 112 -2.65 -17.91 6.24
C ALA A 112 -2.56 -19.44 6.20
N ALA A 113 -1.62 -20.02 6.95
CA ALA A 113 -1.50 -21.48 7.07
C ALA A 113 -2.69 -22.13 7.78
N GLU A 114 -3.49 -21.38 8.54
CA GLU A 114 -4.74 -21.88 9.15
C GLU A 114 -5.96 -21.70 8.24
N ILE A 115 -6.05 -20.56 7.54
CA ILE A 115 -7.21 -20.21 6.71
C ILE A 115 -7.20 -20.95 5.37
N TRP A 116 -6.03 -21.09 4.74
CA TRP A 116 -5.90 -21.66 3.40
C TRP A 116 -5.57 -23.16 3.38
N LYS A 117 -5.91 -23.89 4.45
CA LYS A 117 -5.75 -25.35 4.53
C LYS A 117 -6.62 -26.08 3.52
#